data_AF-A0A9R0UZY0-F1
#
_entry.id   AF-A0A9R0UZY0-F1
#
_cell.length_a   1.000
_cell.length_b   1.000
_cell.length_c   1.000
_cell.angle_alpha   90.00
_cell.angle_beta   90.00
_cell.angle_gamma   90.00
#
_symmetry.space_group_name_H-M   'P 1'
#
loop_
_entity.id
_entity.type
_entity.pdbx_description
1 polymer ?
#
loop_
_entity_poly.entity_id
_entity_poly.type
_entity_poly.pdbx_seq_one_letter_code
_entity_poly.pdbx_strand_id
1 'polypeptide(L)'
;MATRWLLLLLSIAESSVVLQVHGQIDKLAGFISIDCGLPENAAGYVDNTTKLRLTGDAGFIDAGTNHNISAEYITPRLARGWHTVRSFPVGERNCYTLRPLVLAGPKYLVRAMFKYGNYDGLDMLPIFDLHLGVNYWKTVNISDASSPVMEEVIAVVPGGSVQVCLVNTGSGTPFISSLSLRPLTKALYPQANATQGLVVVKRSSFGSKGIRYPDDPYDRTWLPWFDPTQWSEILTTKSVIKVESFEVPSAVMQSAIKPLNSSTSI
;
A
#
# COMPACT_ATOMS: atom_id res chain seq x y z
N MET A 1 -43.78 -11.48 63.19
CA MET A 1 -43.62 -10.52 62.09
C MET A 1 -42.13 -10.35 61.84
N ALA A 2 -41.60 -10.96 60.78
CA ALA A 2 -40.19 -10.85 60.40
C ALA A 2 -40.09 -9.87 59.22
N THR A 3 -39.48 -8.71 59.45
CA THR A 3 -39.24 -7.69 58.44
C THR A 3 -38.03 -8.10 57.59
N ARG A 4 -38.28 -8.44 56.31
CA ARG A 4 -37.25 -8.69 55.30
C ARG A 4 -36.60 -7.37 54.89
N TRP A 5 -35.28 -7.26 55.05
CA TRP A 5 -34.48 -6.16 54.50
C TRP A 5 -33.95 -6.62 53.13
N LEU A 6 -34.41 -5.99 52.05
CA LEU A 6 -33.83 -6.16 50.71
C LEU A 6 -32.63 -5.20 50.58
N LEU A 7 -31.42 -5.75 50.48
CA LEU A 7 -30.23 -5.02 50.03
C LEU A 7 -30.27 -4.93 48.49
N LEU A 8 -30.50 -3.73 47.95
CA LEU A 8 -30.30 -3.45 46.53
C LEU A 8 -28.80 -3.25 46.26
N LEU A 9 -28.19 -4.23 45.58
CA LEU A 9 -26.86 -4.09 45.00
C LEU A 9 -26.97 -3.29 43.69
N LEU A 10 -26.53 -2.03 43.71
CA LEU A 10 -26.32 -1.24 42.49
C LEU A 10 -25.02 -1.70 41.81
N SER A 11 -25.16 -2.50 40.76
CA SER A 11 -24.08 -2.79 39.81
C SER A 11 -23.86 -1.59 38.91
N ILE A 12 -22.77 -0.86 39.14
CA ILE A 12 -22.30 0.19 38.20
C ILE A 12 -21.60 -0.54 37.05
N ALA A 13 -22.25 -0.62 35.90
CA ALA A 13 -21.62 -1.10 34.69
C ALA A 13 -20.72 0.01 34.14
N GLU A 14 -19.41 -0.13 34.32
CA GLU A 14 -18.43 0.71 33.62
C GLU A 14 -18.52 0.41 32.12
N SER A 15 -19.17 1.31 31.38
CA SER A 15 -19.16 1.29 29.93
C SER A 15 -17.79 1.77 29.44
N SER A 16 -16.87 0.84 29.21
CA SER A 16 -15.67 1.09 28.41
C SER A 16 -16.11 1.49 27.00
N VAL A 17 -16.17 2.79 26.73
CA VAL A 17 -16.31 3.29 25.37
C VAL A 17 -14.98 3.03 24.67
N VAL A 18 -14.88 1.90 23.99
CA VAL A 18 -13.84 1.67 22.99
C VAL A 18 -14.14 2.63 21.85
N LEU A 19 -13.36 3.71 21.75
CA LEU A 19 -13.32 4.57 20.58
C LEU A 19 -12.75 3.75 19.41
N GLN A 20 -13.62 2.99 18.75
CA GLN A 20 -13.27 2.29 17.53
C GLN A 20 -13.22 3.36 16.42
N VAL A 21 -12.05 3.98 16.27
CA VAL A 21 -11.74 4.92 15.19
C VAL A 21 -11.79 4.14 13.88
N HIS A 22 -12.97 4.09 13.27
CA HIS A 22 -13.15 3.54 11.94
C HIS A 22 -12.65 4.60 10.95
N GLY A 23 -11.37 4.51 10.56
CA GLY A 23 -10.90 5.13 9.34
C GLY A 23 -11.86 4.74 8.22
N GLN A 24 -12.54 5.73 7.62
CA GLN A 24 -13.70 5.50 6.78
C GLN A 24 -13.26 4.84 5.47
N ILE A 25 -13.36 3.52 5.46
CA ILE A 25 -13.10 2.57 4.38
C ILE A 25 -13.93 2.94 3.16
N ASP A 26 -13.34 2.78 1.97
CA ASP A 26 -14.12 2.80 0.74
C ASP A 26 -14.98 1.53 0.69
N LYS A 27 -16.16 1.60 1.33
CA LYS A 27 -17.01 0.45 1.70
C LYS A 27 -17.40 -0.43 0.52
N LEU A 28 -17.31 0.08 -0.71
CA LEU A 28 -17.61 -0.69 -1.93
C LEU A 28 -16.48 -1.65 -2.34
N ALA A 29 -15.21 -1.35 -2.05
CA ALA A 29 -14.06 -2.15 -2.48
C ALA A 29 -13.28 -2.78 -1.30
N GLY A 30 -13.51 -2.31 -0.08
CA GLY A 30 -12.81 -2.81 1.12
C GLY A 30 -11.31 -2.53 1.11
N PHE A 31 -10.91 -1.45 0.43
CA PHE A 31 -9.53 -0.99 0.36
C PHE A 31 -9.11 -0.29 1.64
N ILE A 32 -7.85 -0.47 2.01
CA ILE A 32 -7.18 0.31 3.05
C ILE A 32 -6.06 1.09 2.36
N SER A 33 -6.07 2.41 2.51
CA SER A 33 -5.03 3.29 1.98
C SER A 33 -4.59 4.28 3.04
N ILE A 34 -3.31 4.16 3.39
CA ILE A 34 -2.71 4.89 4.49
C ILE A 34 -1.64 5.81 3.91
N ASP A 35 -1.71 7.08 4.27
CA ASP A 35 -0.65 8.06 4.11
C ASP A 35 0.09 8.16 5.45
N CYS A 36 1.30 7.61 5.48
CA CYS A 36 2.09 7.45 6.69
C CYS A 36 2.78 8.78 7.03
N GLY A 37 2.75 9.16 8.29
CA GLY A 37 3.28 10.45 8.72
C GLY A 37 2.29 11.62 8.70
N LEU A 38 1.04 11.40 8.29
CA LEU A 38 -0.01 12.42 8.46
C LEU A 38 -0.23 12.73 9.96
N PRO A 39 -0.52 13.98 10.33
CA PRO A 39 -0.90 14.33 11.70
C PRO A 39 -2.08 13.46 12.18
N GLU A 40 -2.03 13.02 13.44
CA GLU A 40 -3.01 12.06 13.98
C GLU A 40 -4.46 12.57 13.94
N ASN A 41 -4.64 13.89 14.07
CA ASN A 41 -5.93 14.57 13.98
C ASN A 41 -6.34 14.93 12.55
N ALA A 42 -5.52 14.61 11.54
CA ALA A 42 -5.86 14.88 10.16
C ALA A 42 -7.01 13.96 9.72
N ALA A 43 -8.06 14.55 9.16
CA ALA A 43 -9.17 13.77 8.60
C ALA A 43 -8.71 12.86 7.45
N GLY A 44 -7.56 13.14 6.81
CA GLY A 44 -7.11 12.54 5.53
C GLY A 44 -7.80 13.18 4.32
N TYR A 45 -7.65 12.59 3.13
CA TYR A 45 -8.14 13.20 1.89
C TYR A 45 -8.43 12.16 0.79
N VAL A 46 -9.19 12.58 -0.24
CA VAL A 46 -9.39 11.79 -1.46
C VAL A 46 -8.32 12.16 -2.47
N ASP A 47 -7.61 11.17 -3.00
CA ASP A 47 -6.63 11.38 -4.05
C ASP A 47 -7.30 11.73 -5.37
N ASN A 48 -6.85 12.78 -6.04
CA ASN A 48 -7.51 13.26 -7.25
C ASN A 48 -7.32 12.34 -8.46
N THR A 49 -6.27 11.52 -8.47
CA THR A 49 -5.94 10.63 -9.59
C THR A 49 -6.69 9.30 -9.43
N THR A 50 -6.47 8.64 -8.31
CA THR A 50 -7.03 7.33 -7.99
C THR A 50 -8.43 7.43 -7.38
N LYS A 51 -8.91 8.60 -6.99
CA LYS A 51 -10.22 8.75 -6.32
C LYS A 51 -10.36 7.98 -5.00
N LEU A 52 -9.27 7.38 -4.50
CA LEU A 52 -9.25 6.62 -3.27
C LEU A 52 -9.10 7.54 -2.07
N ARG A 53 -9.74 7.17 -0.97
CA ARG A 53 -9.57 7.84 0.32
C ARG A 53 -8.29 7.38 0.99
N LEU A 54 -7.39 8.31 1.32
CA LEU A 54 -6.22 8.09 2.16
C LEU A 54 -6.49 8.61 3.56
N THR A 55 -6.10 7.84 4.58
CA THR A 55 -6.18 8.22 6.00
C THR A 55 -4.79 8.20 6.64
N GLY A 56 -4.63 8.85 7.80
CA GLY A 56 -3.40 8.72 8.59
C GLY A 56 -3.20 7.31 9.15
N ASP A 57 -2.01 7.08 9.71
CA ASP A 57 -1.54 5.77 10.17
C ASP A 57 -1.75 5.48 11.67
N ALA A 58 -2.14 6.46 12.46
CA ALA A 58 -2.23 6.35 13.93
C ALA A 58 -3.05 5.16 14.45
N GLY A 59 -4.07 4.72 13.70
CA GLY A 59 -4.90 3.55 14.07
C GLY A 59 -4.30 2.19 13.69
N PHE A 60 -3.11 2.15 13.09
CA PHE A 60 -2.51 0.94 12.52
C PHE A 60 -1.13 0.62 13.10
N ILE A 61 -0.52 1.54 13.85
CA ILE A 61 0.85 1.44 14.39
C ILE A 61 0.94 2.27 15.68
N ASP A 62 1.64 1.75 16.70
CA ASP A 62 1.77 2.40 18.02
C ASP A 62 3.14 3.06 18.25
N ALA A 63 3.99 3.07 17.21
CA ALA A 63 5.39 3.50 17.30
C ALA A 63 5.79 4.40 16.13
N GLY A 64 7.00 4.96 16.23
CA GLY A 64 7.59 5.81 15.20
C GLY A 64 7.23 7.29 15.34
N THR A 65 7.82 8.10 14.47
CA THR A 65 7.69 9.56 14.47
C THR A 65 7.36 10.06 13.08
N ASN A 66 6.51 11.07 12.99
CA ASN A 66 6.05 11.63 11.72
C ASN A 66 7.00 12.73 11.25
N HIS A 67 7.31 12.73 9.95
CA HIS A 67 8.16 13.73 9.32
C HIS A 67 7.57 14.15 7.98
N ASN A 68 7.81 15.41 7.61
CA ASN A 68 7.68 15.85 6.22
C ASN A 68 9.01 15.56 5.51
N ILE A 69 8.96 15.26 4.22
CA ILE A 69 10.18 15.27 3.40
C ILE A 69 10.73 16.71 3.26
N SER A 70 12.01 16.83 2.96
CA SER A 70 12.63 18.13 2.67
C SER A 70 11.99 18.78 1.44
N ALA A 71 11.81 20.10 1.52
CA ALA A 71 11.14 20.90 0.49
C ALA A 71 11.81 20.82 -0.88
N GLU A 72 13.12 20.58 -0.94
CA GLU A 72 13.88 20.42 -2.19
C GLU A 72 13.45 19.19 -2.99
N TYR A 73 12.86 18.18 -2.34
CA TYR A 73 12.37 16.95 -2.96
C TYR A 73 10.87 16.99 -3.30
N ILE A 74 10.19 18.11 -3.03
CA ILE A 74 8.79 18.33 -3.38
C ILE A 74 8.72 18.95 -4.78
N THR A 75 8.13 18.23 -5.72
CA THR A 75 7.92 18.72 -7.09
C THR A 75 6.43 18.91 -7.39
N PRO A 76 6.04 19.75 -8.37
CA PRO A 76 4.64 19.96 -8.70
C PRO A 76 3.88 18.69 -9.13
N ARG A 77 4.61 17.65 -9.58
CA ARG A 77 4.03 16.36 -10.02
C ARG A 77 4.05 15.30 -8.93
N LEU A 78 4.65 15.58 -7.78
CA LEU A 78 4.72 14.63 -6.67
C LEU A 78 3.32 14.48 -6.06
N ALA A 79 2.84 13.24 -5.97
CA ALA A 79 1.57 12.98 -5.32
C ALA A 79 1.67 13.24 -3.80
N ARG A 80 0.58 13.72 -3.21
CA ARG A 80 0.53 14.13 -1.81
C ARG A 80 0.97 13.03 -0.82
N GLY A 81 0.67 11.76 -1.12
CA GLY A 81 1.04 10.62 -0.26
C GLY A 81 2.53 10.31 -0.22
N TRP A 82 3.36 11.15 -0.84
CA TRP A 82 4.81 11.10 -0.79
C TRP A 82 5.42 12.26 0.02
N HIS A 83 4.60 13.17 0.53
CA HIS A 83 5.07 14.37 1.24
C HIS A 83 5.45 14.08 2.69
N THR A 84 4.91 13.00 3.24
CA THR A 84 5.07 12.60 4.63
C THR A 84 5.64 11.20 4.72
N VAL A 85 6.33 10.94 5.84
CA VAL A 85 6.79 9.61 6.24
C VAL A 85 6.55 9.41 7.72
N ARG A 86 6.40 8.15 8.12
CA ARG A 86 6.63 7.72 9.50
C ARG A 86 7.97 6.99 9.56
N SER A 87 8.86 7.43 10.44
CA SER A 87 10.18 6.84 10.68
C SER A 87 10.21 6.06 12.00
N PHE A 88 11.09 5.06 12.08
CA PHE A 88 11.22 4.15 13.21
C PHE A 88 12.66 4.11 13.74
N PRO A 89 13.12 5.18 14.43
CA PRO A 89 14.49 5.25 14.97
C PRO A 89 14.69 4.33 16.18
N VAL A 90 13.61 3.86 16.79
CA VAL A 90 13.62 2.99 17.98
C VAL A 90 12.97 1.65 17.65
N GLY A 91 13.57 0.58 18.18
CA GLY A 91 13.09 -0.79 18.03
C GLY A 91 13.64 -1.49 16.79
N GLU A 92 13.91 -2.78 16.93
CA GLU A 92 14.42 -3.60 15.83
C GLU A 92 13.32 -3.95 14.82
N ARG A 93 12.06 -3.98 15.25
CA ARG A 93 10.93 -4.43 14.44
C ARG A 93 9.67 -3.62 14.75
N ASN A 94 9.15 -2.93 13.75
CA ASN A 94 7.98 -2.07 13.86
C ASN A 94 6.89 -2.54 12.89
N CYS A 95 5.73 -2.93 13.40
CA CYS A 95 4.71 -3.66 12.64
C CYS A 95 3.38 -2.92 12.57
N TYR A 96 2.98 -2.56 11.36
CA TYR A 96 1.61 -2.14 11.08
C TYR A 96 0.68 -3.34 11.20
N THR A 97 -0.49 -3.17 11.82
CA THR A 97 -1.55 -4.18 11.84
C THR A 97 -2.72 -3.72 11.00
N LEU A 98 -2.92 -4.33 9.83
CA LEU A 98 -4.06 -4.07 8.96
C LEU A 98 -5.12 -5.15 9.20
N ARG A 99 -6.37 -4.74 9.43
CA ARG A 99 -7.50 -5.66 9.61
C ARG A 99 -8.38 -5.60 8.37
N PRO A 100 -8.29 -6.57 7.45
CA PRO A 100 -9.15 -6.60 6.28
C PRO A 100 -10.61 -6.75 6.69
N LEU A 101 -11.50 -6.11 5.93
CA LEU A 101 -12.92 -6.06 6.24
C LEU A 101 -13.77 -6.96 5.33
N VAL A 102 -13.14 -7.67 4.39
CA VAL A 102 -13.86 -8.22 3.23
C VAL A 102 -14.03 -9.73 3.29
N LEU A 103 -15.25 -10.15 2.97
CA LEU A 103 -15.69 -11.53 2.74
C LEU A 103 -15.15 -12.14 1.42
N ALA A 104 -14.45 -11.36 0.58
CA ALA A 104 -13.99 -11.72 -0.77
C ALA A 104 -12.90 -12.81 -0.79
N GLY A 105 -12.46 -13.24 0.39
CA GLY A 105 -11.49 -14.30 0.58
C GLY A 105 -10.18 -13.78 1.17
N PRO A 106 -9.28 -14.69 1.54
CA PRO A 106 -8.08 -14.34 2.28
C PRO A 106 -6.95 -13.76 1.40
N LYS A 107 -7.16 -13.48 0.10
CA LYS A 107 -6.07 -13.07 -0.80
C LYS A 107 -6.01 -11.55 -0.93
N TYR A 108 -4.81 -11.00 -0.76
CA TYR A 108 -4.59 -9.56 -0.78
C TYR A 108 -3.34 -9.21 -1.58
N LEU A 109 -3.39 -8.08 -2.28
CA LEU A 109 -2.19 -7.33 -2.65
C LEU A 109 -1.90 -6.33 -1.54
N VAL A 110 -0.68 -6.36 -1.02
CA VAL A 110 -0.16 -5.40 -0.05
C VAL A 110 0.94 -4.61 -0.75
N ARG A 111 0.89 -3.28 -0.64
CA ARG A 111 1.86 -2.36 -1.24
C ARG A 111 2.43 -1.46 -0.16
N ALA A 112 3.75 -1.45 -0.03
CA ALA A 112 4.49 -0.50 0.78
C ALA A 112 5.28 0.44 -0.13
N MET A 113 5.29 1.72 0.23
CA MET A 113 5.87 2.77 -0.60
C MET A 113 6.82 3.64 0.25
N PHE A 114 7.97 3.97 -0.32
CA PHE A 114 9.07 4.62 0.37
C PHE A 114 9.64 5.76 -0.49
N LYS A 115 9.54 6.99 -0.02
CA LYS A 115 10.30 8.14 -0.56
C LYS A 115 11.07 8.77 0.60
N TYR A 116 12.39 8.69 0.56
CA TYR A 116 13.23 9.21 1.63
C TYR A 116 13.17 10.74 1.69
N GLY A 117 13.43 11.42 0.57
CA GLY A 117 13.33 12.88 0.47
C GLY A 117 14.09 13.63 1.57
N ASN A 118 15.17 13.04 2.09
CA ASN A 118 15.98 13.57 3.18
C ASN A 118 15.15 14.07 4.38
N TYR A 119 14.11 13.33 4.77
CA TYR A 119 13.14 13.76 5.79
C TYR A 119 13.79 14.07 7.16
N ASP A 120 14.93 13.44 7.46
CA ASP A 120 15.67 13.60 8.72
C ASP A 120 16.87 14.55 8.62
N GLY A 121 17.17 15.06 7.42
CA GLY A 121 18.30 15.96 7.17
C GLY A 121 19.68 15.30 7.30
N LEU A 122 19.74 13.96 7.39
CA LEU A 122 20.99 13.24 7.60
C LEU A 122 21.70 12.89 6.29
N ASP A 123 20.99 12.93 5.15
CA ASP A 123 21.46 12.48 3.84
C ASP A 123 22.06 11.06 3.86
N MET A 124 21.51 10.20 4.73
CA MET A 124 21.91 8.81 4.89
C MET A 124 20.81 7.89 4.38
N LEU A 125 21.03 7.32 3.20
CA LEU A 125 20.05 6.47 2.53
C LEU A 125 19.92 5.11 3.23
N PRO A 126 18.76 4.78 3.81
CA PRO A 126 18.64 3.59 4.66
C PRO A 126 18.40 2.30 3.87
N ILE A 127 18.86 1.19 4.46
CA ILE A 127 18.58 -0.18 4.01
C ILE A 127 17.95 -0.93 5.19
N PHE A 128 16.82 -1.59 4.95
CA PHE A 128 16.09 -2.33 5.99
C PHE A 128 15.23 -3.43 5.36
N ASP A 129 14.77 -4.36 6.18
CA ASP A 129 13.96 -5.48 5.69
C ASP A 129 12.46 -5.22 5.88
N LEU A 130 11.68 -5.66 4.90
CA LEU A 130 10.23 -5.66 4.92
C LEU A 130 9.76 -7.11 5.10
N HIS A 131 8.81 -7.31 6.02
CA HIS A 131 8.22 -8.60 6.33
C HIS A 131 6.69 -8.53 6.25
N LEU A 132 6.08 -9.64 5.84
CA LEU A 132 4.64 -9.87 5.92
C LEU A 132 4.35 -10.91 7.02
N GLY A 133 3.89 -10.44 8.17
CA GLY A 133 3.95 -11.22 9.41
C GLY A 133 5.39 -11.61 9.69
N VAL A 134 5.63 -12.87 10.06
CA VAL A 134 7.00 -13.37 10.30
C VAL A 134 7.80 -13.60 9.03
N ASN A 135 7.16 -13.67 7.86
CA ASN A 135 7.81 -14.04 6.61
C ASN A 135 8.60 -12.87 6.02
N TYR A 136 9.85 -13.12 5.63
CA TYR A 136 10.63 -12.17 4.85
C TYR A 136 9.93 -11.90 3.52
N TRP A 137 9.79 -10.63 3.17
CA TRP A 137 9.25 -10.19 1.89
C TRP A 137 10.37 -9.66 1.01
N LYS A 138 11.08 -8.60 1.44
CA LYS A 138 12.08 -7.92 0.61
C LYS A 138 12.98 -7.01 1.45
N THR A 139 14.25 -6.90 1.09
CA THR A 139 15.13 -5.83 1.57
C THR A 139 14.85 -4.57 0.75
N VAL A 140 14.41 -3.52 1.44
CA VAL A 140 14.24 -2.18 0.88
C VAL A 140 15.61 -1.51 0.89
N ASN A 141 16.05 -1.09 -0.29
CA ASN A 141 17.30 -0.37 -0.46
C ASN A 141 17.00 0.98 -1.11
N ILE A 142 17.15 2.05 -0.33
CA ILE A 142 17.04 3.41 -0.86
C ILE A 142 18.39 3.79 -1.45
N SER A 143 18.43 4.03 -2.76
CA SER A 143 19.66 4.41 -3.47
C SER A 143 19.69 5.88 -3.91
N ASP A 144 18.58 6.59 -3.78
CA ASP A 144 18.43 8.00 -4.15
C ASP A 144 17.31 8.61 -3.30
N ALA A 145 17.57 9.78 -2.70
CA ALA A 145 16.59 10.52 -1.90
C ALA A 145 15.39 11.00 -2.73
N SER A 146 15.57 11.24 -4.03
CA SER A 146 14.52 11.75 -4.91
C SER A 146 13.58 10.65 -5.42
N SER A 147 14.09 9.43 -5.58
CA SER A 147 13.39 8.32 -6.23
C SER A 147 12.49 7.55 -5.25
N PRO A 148 11.19 7.36 -5.57
CA PRO A 148 10.33 6.50 -4.78
C PRO A 148 10.61 5.03 -5.04
N VAL A 149 10.58 4.21 -3.99
CA VAL A 149 10.59 2.75 -4.04
C VAL A 149 9.19 2.23 -3.73
N MET A 150 8.72 1.27 -4.50
CA MET A 150 7.42 0.62 -4.31
C MET A 150 7.61 -0.88 -4.32
N GLU A 151 7.21 -1.51 -3.22
CA GLU A 151 7.25 -2.95 -3.06
C GLU A 151 5.82 -3.49 -2.98
N GLU A 152 5.53 -4.56 -3.71
CA GLU A 152 4.25 -5.26 -3.65
C GLU A 152 4.41 -6.76 -3.37
N VAL A 153 3.51 -7.31 -2.55
CA VAL A 153 3.34 -8.75 -2.33
C VAL A 153 1.89 -9.14 -2.47
N ILE A 154 1.65 -10.30 -3.06
CA ILE A 154 0.34 -10.95 -3.11
C ILE A 154 0.39 -12.18 -2.22
N ALA A 155 -0.47 -12.24 -1.21
CA ALA A 155 -0.44 -13.32 -0.22
C ALA A 155 -1.85 -13.68 0.26
N VAL A 156 -1.97 -14.91 0.75
CA VAL A 156 -3.15 -15.39 1.45
C VAL A 156 -2.96 -15.19 2.96
N VAL A 157 -3.85 -14.44 3.60
CA VAL A 157 -3.83 -14.11 5.02
C VAL A 157 -5.09 -14.67 5.70
N PRO A 158 -5.01 -15.82 6.38
CA PRO A 158 -6.17 -16.45 7.01
C PRO A 158 -6.57 -15.84 8.36
N GLY A 159 -5.67 -15.13 9.04
CA GLY A 159 -5.81 -14.74 10.45
C GLY A 159 -6.65 -13.49 10.76
N GLY A 160 -7.50 -13.02 9.85
CA GLY A 160 -8.35 -11.83 10.05
C GLY A 160 -7.59 -10.48 10.20
N SER A 161 -6.27 -10.52 10.22
CA SER A 161 -5.37 -9.36 10.17
C SER A 161 -4.08 -9.73 9.48
N VAL A 162 -3.41 -8.75 8.87
CA VAL A 162 -2.07 -8.88 8.30
C VAL A 162 -1.15 -7.88 8.98
N GLN A 163 0.06 -8.33 9.32
CA GLN A 163 1.10 -7.45 9.81
C GLN A 163 2.09 -7.13 8.71
N VAL A 164 2.46 -5.86 8.57
CA VAL A 164 3.53 -5.41 7.67
C VAL A 164 4.60 -4.79 8.56
N CYS A 165 5.77 -5.42 8.60
CA CYS A 165 6.80 -5.09 9.56
C CYS A 165 8.06 -4.57 8.86
N LEU A 166 8.54 -3.43 9.32
CA LEU A 166 9.84 -2.87 8.96
C LEU A 166 10.85 -3.32 10.02
N VAL A 167 11.91 -3.97 9.58
CA VAL A 167 12.95 -4.55 10.43
C VAL A 167 14.26 -3.82 10.20
N ASN A 168 14.78 -3.21 11.25
CA ASN A 168 16.04 -2.50 11.22
C ASN A 168 17.21 -3.50 11.11
N THR A 169 18.06 -3.32 10.10
CA THR A 169 19.26 -4.14 9.86
C THR A 169 20.56 -3.45 10.30
N GLY A 170 20.46 -2.28 10.93
CA GLY A 170 21.60 -1.46 11.36
C GLY A 170 22.10 -0.46 10.30
N SER A 171 21.48 -0.42 9.12
CA SER A 171 21.92 0.39 7.97
C SER A 171 21.03 1.62 7.74
N GLY A 172 20.74 2.36 8.82
CA GLY A 172 19.88 3.55 8.79
C GLY A 172 18.47 3.31 9.34
N THR A 173 17.68 4.38 9.43
CA THR A 173 16.36 4.35 10.07
C THR A 173 15.28 3.83 9.12
N PRO A 174 14.59 2.71 9.42
CA PRO A 174 13.44 2.28 8.64
C PRO A 174 12.34 3.35 8.63
N PHE A 175 11.69 3.53 7.50
CA PHE A 175 10.58 4.48 7.36
C PHE A 175 9.58 3.98 6.32
N ILE A 176 8.41 4.58 6.25
CA ILE A 176 7.38 4.30 5.24
C ILE A 176 6.60 5.56 4.91
N SER A 177 6.27 5.76 3.63
CA SER A 177 5.48 6.89 3.14
C SER A 177 4.01 6.53 2.95
N SER A 178 3.73 5.31 2.45
CA SER A 178 2.36 4.84 2.27
C SER A 178 2.26 3.33 2.38
N LEU A 179 1.13 2.87 2.93
CA LEU A 179 0.78 1.47 3.03
C LEU A 179 -0.63 1.25 2.49
N SER A 180 -0.78 0.27 1.60
CA SER A 180 -2.06 -0.05 0.97
C SER A 180 -2.34 -1.54 0.99
N LEU A 181 -3.61 -1.89 1.20
CA LEU A 181 -4.13 -3.25 1.12
C LEU A 181 -5.32 -3.30 0.17
N ARG A 182 -5.28 -4.26 -0.75
CA ARG A 182 -6.28 -4.48 -1.79
C ARG A 182 -6.76 -5.94 -1.74
N PRO A 183 -8.03 -6.19 -1.41
CA PRO A 183 -8.63 -7.51 -1.56
C PRO A 183 -8.57 -7.97 -3.02
N LEU A 184 -8.21 -9.23 -3.22
CA LEU A 184 -8.23 -9.89 -4.52
C LEU A 184 -9.20 -11.07 -4.48
N THR A 185 -9.79 -11.39 -5.62
CA THR A 185 -10.57 -12.63 -5.74
C THR A 185 -9.65 -13.85 -5.60
N LYS A 186 -10.19 -14.97 -5.11
CA LYS A 186 -9.41 -16.21 -4.94
C LYS A 186 -8.81 -16.73 -6.25
N ALA A 187 -9.48 -16.48 -7.38
CA ALA A 187 -9.08 -16.94 -8.71
C ALA A 187 -7.83 -16.19 -9.24
N LEU A 188 -7.66 -14.93 -8.87
CA LEU A 188 -6.51 -14.13 -9.30
C LEU A 188 -5.21 -14.65 -8.70
N TYR A 189 -4.16 -14.78 -9.51
CA TYR A 189 -2.85 -15.26 -9.07
C TYR A 189 -2.95 -16.61 -8.32
N PRO A 190 -3.33 -17.70 -9.01
CA PRO A 190 -3.55 -19.01 -8.38
C PRO A 190 -2.28 -19.58 -7.71
N GLN A 191 -1.10 -19.09 -8.10
CA GLN A 191 0.18 -19.46 -7.49
C GLN A 191 0.33 -18.92 -6.05
N ALA A 192 -0.36 -17.83 -5.71
CA ALA A 192 -0.42 -17.32 -4.34
C ALA A 192 -1.46 -18.11 -3.53
N ASN A 193 -1.00 -18.86 -2.54
CA ASN A 193 -1.81 -19.73 -1.69
C ASN A 193 -1.39 -19.58 -0.20
N ALA A 194 -1.93 -20.42 0.68
CA ALA A 194 -1.71 -20.31 2.13
C ALA A 194 -0.25 -20.51 2.58
N THR A 195 0.59 -21.19 1.78
CA THR A 195 2.00 -21.46 2.10
C THR A 195 2.97 -20.61 1.28
N GLN A 196 2.50 -19.93 0.23
CA GLN A 196 3.36 -19.18 -0.68
C GLN A 196 2.71 -17.86 -1.13
N GLY A 197 3.46 -16.78 -0.95
CA GLY A 197 3.16 -15.46 -1.53
C GLY A 197 3.93 -15.21 -2.83
N LEU A 198 3.56 -14.14 -3.54
CA LEU A 198 4.24 -13.67 -4.75
C LEU A 198 4.75 -12.25 -4.49
N VAL A 199 6.05 -12.05 -4.61
CA VAL A 199 6.66 -10.70 -4.63
C VAL A 199 6.62 -10.19 -6.07
N VAL A 200 6.08 -9.00 -6.28
CA VAL A 200 5.93 -8.44 -7.63
C VAL A 200 7.28 -7.88 -8.06
N VAL A 201 7.86 -8.46 -9.11
CA VAL A 201 9.12 -7.97 -9.70
C VAL A 201 8.85 -6.80 -10.66
N LYS A 202 7.87 -6.96 -11.54
CA LYS A 202 7.50 -5.95 -12.54
C LYS A 202 6.05 -6.14 -12.95
N ARG A 203 5.34 -5.03 -13.13
CA ARG A 203 4.03 -4.98 -13.79
C ARG A 203 3.99 -3.76 -14.69
N SER A 204 3.86 -3.98 -15.98
CA SER A 204 4.00 -2.91 -16.98
C SER A 204 2.86 -2.90 -17.97
N SER A 205 2.44 -1.69 -18.36
CA SER A 205 1.64 -1.44 -19.55
C SER A 205 2.59 -1.15 -20.71
N PHE A 206 2.39 -1.82 -21.83
CA PHE A 206 3.18 -1.61 -23.04
C PHE A 206 2.55 -0.43 -23.79
N GLY A 207 2.87 0.76 -23.31
CA GLY A 207 2.26 2.02 -23.71
C GLY A 207 2.79 3.18 -22.89
N SER A 208 2.44 4.39 -23.31
CA SER A 208 2.94 5.65 -22.74
C SER A 208 2.27 6.03 -21.42
N LYS A 209 1.12 5.41 -21.10
CA LYS A 209 0.28 5.75 -19.96
C LYS A 209 0.38 4.73 -18.83
N GLY A 210 0.63 5.20 -17.61
CA GLY A 210 0.49 4.38 -16.40
C GLY A 210 -0.98 4.14 -16.06
N ILE A 211 -1.30 2.93 -15.60
CA ILE A 211 -2.68 2.51 -15.31
C ILE A 211 -2.81 2.09 -13.85
N ARG A 212 -3.87 2.59 -13.20
CA ARG A 212 -4.24 2.37 -11.81
C ARG A 212 -5.76 2.40 -11.67
N TYR A 213 -6.28 2.34 -10.45
CA TYR A 213 -7.68 2.64 -10.17
C TYR A 213 -8.06 4.05 -10.69
N PRO A 214 -9.27 4.26 -11.24
CA PRO A 214 -10.38 3.30 -11.36
C PRO A 214 -10.32 2.36 -12.57
N ASP A 215 -9.35 2.54 -13.48
CA ASP A 215 -9.22 1.70 -14.66
C ASP A 215 -8.88 0.23 -14.31
N ASP A 216 -8.10 0.02 -13.24
CA ASP A 216 -7.92 -1.29 -12.61
C ASP A 216 -8.73 -1.40 -11.30
N PRO A 217 -9.79 -2.23 -11.24
CA PRO A 217 -10.64 -2.35 -10.04
C PRO A 217 -9.92 -2.96 -8.84
N TYR A 218 -8.75 -3.58 -9.02
CA TYR A 218 -7.92 -4.11 -7.94
C TYR A 218 -6.83 -3.12 -7.49
N ASP A 219 -6.80 -1.93 -8.08
CA ASP A 219 -5.75 -0.92 -7.90
C ASP A 219 -4.33 -1.52 -7.99
N ARG A 220 -4.06 -2.40 -8.95
CA ARG A 220 -2.66 -2.74 -9.26
C ARG A 220 -2.04 -1.59 -10.03
N THR A 221 -0.73 -1.39 -9.84
CA THR A 221 -0.01 -0.38 -10.63
C THR A 221 0.65 -1.02 -11.82
N TRP A 222 0.30 -0.49 -12.99
CA TRP A 222 0.89 -0.82 -14.28
C TRP A 222 1.78 0.34 -14.69
N LEU A 223 3.09 0.15 -14.59
CA LEU A 223 4.06 1.17 -14.96
C LEU A 223 4.17 1.24 -16.49
N PRO A 224 4.18 2.44 -17.09
CA PRO A 224 4.36 2.55 -18.53
C PRO A 224 5.74 2.01 -18.93
N TRP A 225 5.76 1.21 -19.99
CA TRP A 225 6.97 0.73 -20.65
C TRP A 225 6.97 1.25 -22.07
N PHE A 226 7.55 2.44 -22.24
CA PHE A 226 7.56 3.14 -23.51
C PHE A 226 8.76 4.08 -23.61
N ASP A 227 9.53 3.93 -24.68
CA ASP A 227 10.55 4.88 -25.10
C ASP A 227 10.16 5.45 -26.48
N PRO A 228 9.77 6.74 -26.57
CA PRO A 228 9.35 7.35 -27.82
C PRO A 228 10.48 7.46 -28.86
N THR A 229 11.74 7.31 -28.45
CA THR A 229 12.89 7.35 -29.35
C THR A 229 13.14 5.99 -30.03
N GLN A 230 12.61 4.91 -29.46
CA GLN A 230 12.83 3.55 -29.96
C GLN A 230 11.56 2.89 -30.46
N TRP A 231 10.41 3.22 -29.88
CA TRP A 231 9.16 2.51 -30.12
C TRP A 231 8.03 3.48 -30.51
N SER A 232 7.08 2.95 -31.28
CA SER A 232 5.79 3.60 -31.54
C SER A 232 4.67 2.86 -30.83
N GLU A 233 3.73 3.61 -30.30
CA GLU A 233 2.56 3.08 -29.60
C GLU A 233 1.45 2.71 -30.61
N ILE A 234 0.81 1.57 -30.37
CA ILE A 234 -0.36 1.08 -31.10
C ILE A 234 -1.52 1.12 -30.13
N LEU A 235 -2.58 1.83 -30.49
CA LEU A 235 -3.78 1.97 -29.68
C LEU A 235 -4.98 1.30 -30.35
N THR A 236 -5.88 0.77 -29.54
CA THR A 236 -7.19 0.29 -29.98
C THR A 236 -8.28 0.75 -29.02
N THR A 237 -9.45 1.06 -29.56
CA THR A 237 -10.65 1.37 -28.77
C THR A 237 -11.51 0.13 -28.53
N LYS A 238 -11.21 -0.99 -29.17
CA LYS A 238 -11.96 -2.24 -29.03
C LYS A 238 -11.65 -2.89 -27.69
N SER A 239 -12.64 -3.60 -27.13
CA SER A 239 -12.40 -4.50 -26.00
C SER A 239 -11.55 -5.68 -26.45
N VAL A 240 -10.48 -5.96 -25.73
CA VAL A 240 -9.59 -7.11 -25.96
C VAL A 240 -10.01 -8.25 -25.03
N ILE A 241 -9.97 -9.48 -25.52
CA ILE A 241 -10.37 -10.68 -24.76
C ILE A 241 -9.51 -10.77 -23.49
N LYS A 242 -10.17 -10.95 -22.34
CA LYS A 242 -9.51 -11.04 -21.03
C LYS A 242 -8.93 -12.44 -20.83
N VAL A 243 -7.70 -12.51 -20.32
CA VAL A 243 -7.19 -13.74 -19.69
C VAL A 243 -7.80 -13.82 -18.29
N GLU A 244 -8.61 -14.84 -18.04
CA GLU A 244 -9.43 -14.93 -16.81
C GLU A 244 -8.59 -14.97 -15.53
N SER A 245 -7.46 -15.68 -15.52
CA SER A 245 -6.65 -15.91 -14.31
C SER A 245 -5.96 -14.67 -13.72
N PHE A 246 -5.94 -13.56 -14.47
CA PHE A 246 -5.28 -12.33 -14.04
C PHE A 246 -6.17 -11.09 -14.18
N GLU A 247 -7.33 -11.17 -14.84
CA GLU A 247 -8.25 -10.04 -15.06
C GLU A 247 -7.51 -8.73 -15.39
N VAL A 248 -6.65 -8.76 -16.41
CA VAL A 248 -5.90 -7.58 -16.83
C VAL A 248 -6.88 -6.49 -17.28
N PRO A 249 -6.73 -5.23 -16.85
CA PRO A 249 -7.65 -4.15 -17.22
C PRO A 249 -7.69 -3.92 -18.73
N SER A 250 -8.86 -3.56 -19.26
CA SER A 250 -9.01 -3.26 -20.70
C SER A 250 -8.07 -2.13 -21.13
N ALA A 251 -7.90 -1.11 -20.29
CA ALA A 251 -6.99 0.00 -20.57
C ALA A 251 -5.54 -0.45 -20.81
N VAL A 252 -5.10 -1.53 -20.15
CA VAL A 252 -3.75 -2.08 -20.34
C VAL A 252 -3.67 -2.83 -21.66
N MET A 253 -4.72 -3.58 -22.00
CA MET A 253 -4.77 -4.37 -23.23
C MET A 253 -5.04 -3.53 -24.48
N GLN A 254 -5.43 -2.27 -24.33
CA GLN A 254 -5.71 -1.33 -25.42
C GLN A 254 -4.48 -0.62 -25.96
N SER A 255 -3.31 -0.80 -25.34
CA SER A 255 -2.03 -0.29 -25.81
C SER A 255 -1.06 -1.44 -26.09
N ALA A 256 -0.26 -1.28 -27.14
CA ALA A 256 0.91 -2.10 -27.42
C ALA A 256 2.03 -1.20 -27.97
N ILE A 257 3.25 -1.72 -28.05
CA ILE A 257 4.39 -1.02 -28.65
C ILE A 257 4.98 -1.85 -29.78
N LYS A 258 5.53 -1.17 -30.78
CA LYS A 258 6.34 -1.77 -31.83
C LYS A 258 7.64 -0.99 -32.02
N PRO A 259 8.75 -1.64 -32.40
CA PRO A 259 9.96 -0.93 -32.76
C PRO A 259 9.72 0.07 -33.90
N LEU A 260 10.38 1.23 -33.85
CA LEU A 260 10.39 2.19 -34.95
C LEU A 260 11.17 1.66 -36.15
N ASN A 261 12.27 0.93 -35.88
CA ASN A 261 13.15 0.36 -36.89
C ASN A 261 13.28 -1.16 -36.72
N SER A 262 13.48 -1.88 -37.82
CA SER A 262 13.67 -3.34 -37.82
C SER A 262 14.93 -3.81 -37.09
N SER A 263 15.88 -2.91 -36.82
CA SER A 263 17.12 -3.17 -36.07
C SER A 263 16.97 -3.01 -34.56
N THR A 264 15.81 -2.57 -34.05
CA THR A 264 15.57 -2.35 -32.62
C THR A 264 14.63 -3.41 -32.04
N SER A 265 14.90 -3.84 -30.80
CA SER A 265 14.07 -4.79 -30.05
C SER A 265 13.30 -4.10 -28.91
N ILE A 266 12.32 -4.81 -28.35
CA ILE A 266 11.54 -4.41 -27.16
C ILE A 266 12.13 -5.08 -25.92
#